data_AF-A0A956JY12-F1
#
_entry.id   AF-A0A956JY12-F1
#
_cell.length_a   1.000
_cell.length_b   1.000
_cell.length_c   1.000
_cell.angle_alpha   90.00
_cell.angle_beta   90.00
_cell.angle_gamma   90.00
#
_symmetry.space_group_name_H-M   'P 1'
#
loop_
_entity.id
_entity.type
_entity.pdbx_description
1 polymer ?
#
loop_
_entity_poly.entity_id
_entity_poly.type
_entity_poly.pdbx_seq_one_letter_code
_entity_poly.pdbx_strand_id
1 'polypeptide(L)'
;MSDAMPILDELDARGLLADCTHRDELAALLAASPVTLYAGYDPTSTSLHIGNLVPVILQARLQRAGHRPIIVVGGATGMIGDPSGKSAERNLLDDDTLAHNVA
;
A
#
# COMPACT_ATOMS: atom_id res chain seq x y z
N MET A 1 -4.69 -29.81 -2.56
CA MET A 1 -4.89 -28.36 -2.70
C MET A 1 -4.94 -27.81 -1.30
N SER A 2 -4.09 -26.81 -0.98
CA SER A 2 -4.00 -26.26 0.37
C SER A 2 -5.36 -25.70 0.80
N ASP A 3 -5.82 -26.11 1.97
CA ASP A 3 -7.03 -25.60 2.66
C ASP A 3 -6.76 -24.19 3.23
N ALA A 4 -6.22 -23.31 2.38
CA ALA A 4 -5.82 -21.97 2.75
C ALA A 4 -7.04 -21.05 2.66
N MET A 5 -7.32 -20.37 3.77
CA MET A 5 -8.33 -19.31 3.86
C MET A 5 -8.18 -18.31 2.71
N PRO A 6 -9.29 -17.85 2.08
CA PRO A 6 -9.24 -16.79 1.07
C PRO A 6 -8.52 -15.55 1.60
N ILE A 7 -7.65 -14.95 0.78
CA ILE A 7 -6.77 -13.86 1.24
C ILE A 7 -7.55 -12.66 1.82
N LEU A 8 -8.71 -12.34 1.27
CA LEU A 8 -9.53 -11.23 1.76
C LEU A 8 -10.09 -11.52 3.16
N ASP A 9 -10.50 -12.75 3.42
CA ASP A 9 -10.97 -13.19 4.75
C ASP A 9 -9.81 -13.28 5.75
N GLU A 10 -8.61 -13.66 5.30
CA GLU A 10 -7.41 -13.64 6.15
C GLU A 10 -7.05 -12.21 6.58
N LEU A 11 -7.14 -11.24 5.67
CA LEU A 11 -6.88 -9.83 5.97
C LEU A 11 -7.91 -9.28 6.98
N ASP A 12 -9.18 -9.62 6.79
CA ASP A 12 -10.29 -9.23 7.67
C ASP A 12 -10.12 -9.82 9.08
N ALA A 13 -9.86 -11.12 9.19
CA ALA A 13 -9.63 -11.81 10.46
C ALA A 13 -8.42 -11.27 11.25
N ARG A 14 -7.46 -10.64 10.56
CA ARG A 14 -6.30 -9.99 11.17
C ARG A 14 -6.50 -8.51 11.50
N GLY A 15 -7.68 -7.95 11.20
CA GLY A 15 -7.97 -6.52 11.35
C GLY A 15 -7.17 -5.64 10.38
N LEU A 16 -6.79 -6.17 9.21
CA LEU A 16 -6.05 -5.47 8.17
C LEU A 16 -6.94 -4.91 7.06
N LEU A 17 -8.25 -5.17 7.12
CA LEU A 17 -9.26 -4.62 6.21
C LEU A 17 -10.06 -3.55 6.96
N ALA A 18 -9.94 -2.30 6.54
CA ALA A 18 -10.73 -1.19 7.09
C ALA A 18 -11.95 -0.91 6.20
N ASP A 19 -11.71 -0.58 4.94
CA ASP A 19 -12.73 -0.31 3.93
C ASP A 19 -12.45 -1.13 2.67
N CYS A 20 -13.53 -1.51 1.98
CA CYS A 20 -13.45 -2.30 0.75
C CYS A 20 -14.60 -1.94 -0.19
N THR A 21 -14.27 -1.64 -1.44
CA THR A 21 -15.29 -1.48 -2.48
C THR A 21 -15.65 -2.85 -3.04
N HIS A 22 -16.95 -3.14 -3.20
CA HIS A 22 -17.46 -4.35 -3.86
C HIS A 22 -16.75 -5.63 -3.36
N ARG A 23 -16.86 -5.92 -2.06
CA ARG A 23 -16.10 -6.97 -1.36
C ARG A 23 -16.25 -8.34 -2.02
N ASP A 24 -17.46 -8.70 -2.43
CA ASP A 24 -17.76 -10.02 -2.99
C ASP A 24 -17.17 -10.16 -4.40
N GLU A 25 -17.26 -9.10 -5.21
CA GLU A 25 -16.65 -9.05 -6.54
C GLU A 25 -15.12 -9.06 -6.46
N LEU A 26 -14.53 -8.35 -5.49
CA LEU A 26 -13.10 -8.38 -5.24
C LEU A 26 -12.64 -9.79 -4.82
N ALA A 27 -13.39 -10.45 -3.93
CA ALA A 27 -13.09 -11.83 -3.53
C ALA A 27 -13.12 -12.79 -4.73
N ALA A 28 -14.15 -12.66 -5.59
CA ALA A 28 -14.26 -13.46 -6.81
C ALA A 28 -13.09 -13.20 -7.77
N LEU A 29 -12.68 -11.94 -7.96
CA LEU A 29 -11.55 -11.56 -8.81
C LEU A 29 -10.23 -12.15 -8.29
N LEU A 30 -9.97 -12.03 -6.99
CA LEU A 30 -8.77 -12.58 -6.35
C LEU A 30 -8.73 -14.11 -6.40
N ALA A 31 -9.88 -14.78 -6.34
CA ALA A 31 -9.97 -16.24 -6.48
C ALA A 31 -9.79 -16.73 -7.93
N ALA A 32 -10.17 -15.92 -8.92
CA ALA A 32 -10.16 -16.33 -10.32
C ALA A 32 -8.77 -16.33 -10.96
N SER A 33 -7.91 -15.36 -10.63
CA SER A 33 -6.58 -15.22 -11.24
C SER A 33 -5.63 -14.31 -10.45
N PRO A 34 -4.31 -14.38 -10.69
CA PRO A 34 -3.37 -13.38 -10.20
C PRO A 34 -3.78 -11.95 -10.60
N VAL A 35 -3.85 -11.05 -9.60
CA VAL A 35 -4.28 -9.65 -9.78
C VAL A 35 -3.06 -8.76 -9.56
N THR A 36 -2.94 -7.70 -10.34
CA THR A 36 -1.94 -6.66 -10.07
C THR A 36 -2.56 -5.58 -9.18
N LEU A 37 -1.88 -5.24 -8.09
CA LEU A 37 -2.29 -4.20 -7.14
C LEU A 37 -1.14 -3.25 -6.88
N TYR A 38 -1.43 -2.07 -6.34
CA TYR A 38 -0.41 -1.08 -6.01
C TYR A 38 -0.67 -0.42 -4.66
N ALA A 39 0.40 0.09 -4.04
CA ALA A 39 0.30 1.06 -2.96
C ALA A 39 1.38 2.15 -3.13
N GLY A 40 0.99 3.39 -2.86
CA GLY A 40 1.86 4.56 -2.95
C GLY A 40 2.60 4.82 -1.64
N TYR A 41 3.86 5.25 -1.76
CA TYR A 41 4.72 5.67 -0.65
C TYR A 41 5.40 6.98 -1.03
N ASP A 42 5.05 8.07 -0.34
CA ASP A 42 5.69 9.36 -0.56
C ASP A 42 7.03 9.43 0.20
N PRO A 43 8.14 9.83 -0.48
CA PRO A 43 9.48 9.90 0.09
C PRO A 43 9.65 11.15 0.98
N THR A 44 8.87 11.20 2.06
CA THR A 44 8.79 12.35 2.98
C THR A 44 9.92 12.39 4.02
N SER A 45 10.78 11.38 4.02
CA SER A 45 11.93 11.17 4.88
C SER A 45 12.93 10.23 4.18
N THR A 46 14.17 10.16 4.67
CA THR A 46 15.21 9.25 4.15
C THR A 46 14.97 7.77 4.46
N SER A 47 13.94 7.47 5.26
CA SER A 47 13.60 6.11 5.66
C SER A 47 12.12 5.97 5.99
N LEU A 48 11.59 4.78 5.74
CA LEU A 48 10.27 4.36 6.22
C LEU A 48 10.33 4.08 7.73
N HIS A 49 9.25 4.36 8.43
CA HIS A 49 9.11 4.03 9.85
C HIS A 49 7.99 2.99 10.06
N ILE A 50 7.76 2.57 11.31
CA ILE A 50 6.78 1.53 11.66
C ILE A 50 5.37 1.81 11.12
N GLY A 51 4.97 3.08 10.98
CA GLY A 51 3.68 3.47 10.39
C GLY A 51 3.48 3.02 8.94
N ASN A 52 4.56 2.81 8.18
CA ASN A 52 4.50 2.34 6.79
C ASN A 52 4.46 0.80 6.71
N LEU A 53 4.65 0.10 7.82
CA LEU A 53 4.84 -1.35 7.81
C LEU A 53 3.54 -2.09 7.48
N VAL A 54 2.38 -1.59 7.93
CA VAL A 54 1.07 -2.21 7.68
C VAL A 54 0.79 -2.40 6.17
N PRO A 55 0.86 -1.36 5.32
CA PRO A 55 0.64 -1.54 3.89
C PRO A 55 1.74 -2.40 3.22
N VAL A 56 2.97 -2.39 3.73
CA VAL A 56 4.04 -3.28 3.24
C VAL A 56 3.72 -4.75 3.55
N ILE A 57 3.28 -5.05 4.78
CA ILE A 57 2.87 -6.40 5.17
C ILE A 57 1.69 -6.87 4.34
N LEU A 58 0.70 -6.01 4.10
CA LEU A 58 -0.48 -6.33 3.27
C LEU A 58 -0.06 -6.71 1.84
N GLN A 59 0.81 -5.92 1.20
CA GLN A 59 1.34 -6.26 -0.12
C GLN A 59 2.12 -7.58 -0.11
N ALA A 60 2.94 -7.82 0.90
CA ALA A 60 3.70 -9.06 1.03
C ALA A 60 2.79 -10.28 1.26
N ARG A 61 1.61 -10.12 1.89
CA ARG A 61 0.61 -11.19 2.02
C ARG A 61 -0.08 -11.48 0.69
N LEU A 62 -0.50 -10.44 -0.03
CA LEU A 62 -1.08 -10.57 -1.36
C LEU A 62 -0.09 -11.22 -2.34
N GLN A 63 1.20 -10.88 -2.25
CA GLN A 63 2.24 -11.54 -3.04
C GLN A 63 2.34 -13.05 -2.75
N ARG A 64 2.33 -13.42 -1.46
CA ARG A 64 2.35 -14.83 -1.03
C ARG A 64 1.09 -15.59 -1.44
N ALA A 65 -0.04 -14.89 -1.60
CA ALA A 65 -1.28 -15.43 -2.15
C ALA A 65 -1.26 -15.55 -3.69
N GLY A 66 -0.17 -15.15 -4.36
CA GLY A 66 0.01 -15.30 -5.81
C GLY A 66 -0.33 -14.06 -6.62
N HIS A 67 -0.61 -12.91 -5.98
CA HIS A 67 -0.87 -11.64 -6.67
C HIS A 67 0.43 -10.87 -6.93
N ARG A 68 0.34 -9.81 -7.75
CA ARG A 68 1.49 -8.99 -8.14
C ARG A 68 1.40 -7.59 -7.52
N PRO A 69 2.06 -7.32 -6.38
CA PRO A 69 2.16 -5.97 -5.85
C PRO A 69 3.11 -5.10 -6.67
N ILE A 70 2.77 -3.82 -6.76
CA ILE A 70 3.61 -2.75 -7.30
C ILE A 70 3.76 -1.69 -6.21
N ILE A 71 4.99 -1.50 -5.73
CA ILE A 71 5.32 -0.40 -4.83
C ILE A 71 5.55 0.84 -5.69
N VAL A 72 4.71 1.86 -5.51
CA VAL A 72 4.81 3.13 -6.24
C VAL A 72 5.46 4.16 -5.32
N VAL A 73 6.66 4.61 -5.69
CA VAL A 73 7.33 5.71 -4.97
C VAL A 73 6.82 7.04 -5.54
N GLY A 74 6.20 7.84 -4.68
CA GLY A 74 5.50 9.05 -5.05
C GLY A 74 6.43 10.25 -5.25
N GLY A 75 7.20 10.27 -6.34
CA GLY A 75 8.09 11.41 -6.64
C GLY A 75 7.31 12.73 -6.77
N ALA A 76 6.29 12.77 -7.63
CA ALA A 76 5.48 13.97 -7.82
C ALA A 76 4.55 14.27 -6.63
N THR A 77 3.93 13.25 -6.04
CA THR A 77 3.03 13.41 -4.88
C THR A 77 3.79 13.83 -3.62
N GLY A 78 5.04 13.37 -3.45
CA GLY A 78 5.94 13.81 -2.40
C GLY A 78 6.32 15.29 -2.47
N MET A 79 6.34 15.88 -3.68
CA MET A 79 6.58 17.32 -3.85
C MET A 79 5.40 18.16 -3.36
N ILE A 80 4.17 17.75 -3.65
CA ILE A 80 2.94 18.47 -3.26
C ILE A 80 2.62 18.24 -1.77
N GLY A 81 2.74 17.00 -1.33
CA GLY A 81 2.36 16.55 0.01
C GLY A 81 0.85 16.29 0.14
N ASP A 82 0.49 15.06 0.51
CA ASP A 82 -0.89 14.70 0.85
C ASP A 82 -1.35 15.43 2.14
N PRO A 83 -2.46 16.21 2.11
CA PRO A 83 -3.01 16.89 3.29
C PRO A 83 -3.81 15.96 4.22
N SER A 84 -4.09 14.72 3.80
CA SER A 84 -4.91 13.76 4.55
C SER A 84 -4.38 13.54 5.97
N GLY A 85 -5.21 13.86 6.97
CA GLY A 85 -4.91 13.62 8.40
C GLY A 85 -3.97 14.64 9.07
N LYS A 86 -3.62 15.76 8.41
CA LYS A 86 -2.78 16.82 9.01
C LYS A 86 -3.49 18.17 9.05
N SER A 87 -3.38 18.86 10.18
CA SER A 87 -4.01 20.17 10.43
C SER A 87 -3.22 21.35 9.85
N ALA A 88 -2.00 21.13 9.36
CA ALA A 88 -1.10 22.16 8.83
C ALA A 88 -0.59 21.76 7.44
N GLU A 89 -0.42 22.76 6.58
CA GLU A 89 0.15 22.63 5.24
C GLU A 89 1.57 22.04 5.31
N ARG A 90 1.89 21.07 4.44
CA ARG A 90 3.23 20.49 4.41
C ARG A 90 4.18 21.43 3.67
N ASN A 91 5.41 21.55 4.15
CA ASN A 91 6.47 22.19 3.37
C ASN A 91 6.73 21.35 2.12
N LEU A 92 6.67 22.00 0.95
CA LEU A 92 7.07 21.41 -0.32
C LEU A 92 8.55 20.99 -0.21
N LEU A 93 8.86 19.76 -0.59
CA LEU A 93 10.24 19.29 -0.70
C LEU A 93 10.81 19.76 -2.04
N ASP A 94 12.06 20.23 -2.03
CA ASP A 94 12.80 20.50 -3.27
C ASP A 94 13.25 19.20 -3.95
N ASP A 95 13.59 19.31 -5.24
CA ASP A 95 13.96 18.16 -6.07
C ASP A 95 15.18 17.40 -5.52
N ASP A 96 16.15 18.12 -4.94
CA ASP A 96 17.36 17.54 -4.36
C ASP A 96 17.05 16.68 -3.13
N THR A 97 16.20 17.19 -2.23
CA THR A 97 15.76 16.46 -1.04
C THR A 97 14.92 15.24 -1.43
N LEU A 98 14.05 15.39 -2.43
CA LEU A 98 13.24 14.30 -2.95
C LEU A 98 14.12 13.20 -3.55
N ALA A 99 15.09 13.57 -4.38
CA ALA A 99 16.05 12.63 -4.98
C ALA A 99 16.85 11.89 -3.91
N HIS A 100 17.27 12.60 -2.85
CA HIS A 100 17.97 11.98 -1.72
C HIS A 100 17.10 10.97 -0.96
N ASN A 101 15.82 11.25 -0.77
CA ASN A 101 14.90 10.36 -0.05
C ASN A 101 14.48 9.13 -0.89
N VAL A 102 14.60 9.18 -2.22
CA VAL A 102 14.24 8.08 -3.13
C VAL A 102 15.42 7.13 -3.38
N ALA A 103 16.66 7.60 -3.25
CA ALA A 103 17.90 6.85 -3.52
C ALA A 103 18.12 5.68 -2.55
#